data_AF-A0A965GG48-F1
#
_entry.id   AF-A0A965GG48-F1
#
_cell.length_a   1.000
_cell.length_b   1.000
_cell.length_c   1.000
_cell.angle_alpha   90.00
_cell.angle_beta   90.00
_cell.angle_gamma   90.00
#
_symmetry.space_group_name_H-M   'P 1'
#
loop_
_entity.id
_entity.type
_entity.pdbx_description
1 polymer ?
#
loop_
_entity_poly.entity_id
_entity_poly.type
_entity_poly.pdbx_seq_one_letter_code
_entity_poly.pdbx_strand_id
1 'polypeptide(L)' 'KCSHASTVGPVDDEQRFYLESRGIMPDIAERLVVLGFFGEVLDRLPAVPFIADLRERVSTKLLGDSN' A
#
# COMPACT_ATOMS: atom_id res chain seq x y z
N LYS A 1 30.13 -2.63 8.88
CA LYS A 1 29.25 -1.55 9.39
C LYS A 1 27.83 -1.95 9.04
N CYS A 2 27.01 -2.34 10.01
CA CYS A 2 25.61 -2.74 9.78
C CYS A 2 24.68 -1.60 10.22
N SER A 3 23.68 -1.27 9.42
CA SER A 3 22.60 -0.34 9.77
C SER A 3 21.26 -1.05 9.64
N HIS A 4 20.44 -0.98 10.68
CA HIS A 4 19.03 -1.38 10.67
C HIS A 4 18.18 -0.15 10.94
N ALA A 5 17.19 0.10 10.10
CA ALA A 5 16.20 1.16 10.30
C ALA A 5 14.81 0.53 10.18
N SER A 6 13.92 0.95 11.08
CA SER A 6 12.51 0.58 11.07
C SER A 6 11.71 1.83 11.38
N THR A 7 10.59 2.00 10.70
CA THR A 7 9.70 3.14 10.87
C THR A 7 8.28 2.63 11.02
N VAL A 8 7.55 3.22 11.97
CA VAL A 8 6.12 2.99 12.20
C VAL A 8 5.43 4.35 12.13
N GLY A 9 4.27 4.41 11.51
CA GLY A 9 3.50 5.64 11.37
C GLY A 9 2.10 5.36 10.82
N PRO A 10 1.14 6.25 11.05
CA PRO A 10 -0.18 6.17 10.44
C PRO A 10 -0.10 6.41 8.91
N VAL A 11 -1.20 6.16 8.21
CA VAL A 11 -1.36 6.59 6.80
C VAL A 11 -1.19 8.10 6.72
N ASP A 12 -0.49 8.57 5.68
CA ASP A 12 -0.22 9.99 5.48
C ASP A 12 -1.52 10.77 5.17
N ASP A 13 -1.94 11.59 6.13
CA ASP A 13 -3.15 12.41 6.03
C ASP A 13 -3.07 13.44 4.89
N GLU A 14 -1.87 13.91 4.53
CA GLU A 14 -1.69 14.88 3.44
C GLU A 14 -1.95 14.22 2.08
N GLN A 15 -1.48 12.99 1.90
CA GLN A 15 -1.77 12.19 0.71
C GLN A 15 -3.25 11.84 0.62
N ARG A 16 -3.88 11.48 1.74
CA ARG A 16 -5.33 11.21 1.79
C ARG A 16 -6.12 12.46 1.41
N PHE A 17 -5.82 13.60 2.03
CA PHE A 17 -6.46 14.87 1.72
C PHE A 17 -6.28 15.29 0.25
N TYR A 18 -5.10 15.08 -0.32
CA TYR A 18 -4.86 15.37 -1.74
C TYR A 18 -5.76 14.53 -2.65
N LEU A 19 -5.91 13.23 -2.39
CA LEU A 19 -6.79 12.35 -3.15
C LEU A 19 -8.28 12.73 -2.96
N GLU A 20 -8.70 13.03 -1.72
CA GLU A 20 -10.04 13.49 -1.42
C GLU A 20 -10.38 14.82 -2.12
N SER A 21 -9.43 15.76 -2.20
CA SER A 21 -9.59 17.03 -2.91
C SER A 21 -9.82 16.86 -4.42
N ARG A 22 -9.45 15.70 -4.97
CA ARG A 22 -9.71 15.30 -6.37
C ARG A 22 -11.05 14.58 -6.55
N GLY A 23 -11.86 14.49 -5.49
CA GLY A 23 -13.18 13.86 -5.49
C GLY A 23 -13.14 12.35 -5.23
N ILE A 24 -12.04 11.79 -4.75
CA ILE A 24 -11.93 10.38 -4.38
C ILE A 24 -12.55 10.20 -2.98
N MET A 25 -13.38 9.17 -2.80
CA MET A 25 -13.98 8.91 -1.49
C MET A 25 -12.91 8.54 -0.44
N PRO A 26 -13.07 8.92 0.84
CA PRO A 26 -12.05 8.69 1.87
C PRO A 26 -11.58 7.24 2.02
N ASP A 27 -12.52 6.29 1.94
CA ASP A 27 -12.25 4.85 2.00
C ASP A 27 -11.43 4.34 0.80
N ILE A 28 -11.62 4.95 -0.36
CA ILE A 28 -10.84 4.65 -1.57
C ILE A 28 -9.48 5.35 -1.51
N ALA A 29 -9.42 6.58 -1.01
CA ALA A 29 -8.18 7.34 -0.86
C ALA A 29 -7.20 6.61 0.06
N GLU A 30 -7.66 6.14 1.22
CA GLU A 30 -6.83 5.36 2.15
C GLU A 30 -6.30 4.07 1.50
N ARG A 31 -7.17 3.32 0.81
CA ARG A 31 -6.77 2.11 0.07
C ARG A 31 -5.70 2.41 -0.98
N LEU A 32 -5.83 3.50 -1.72
CA LEU A 32 -4.85 3.89 -2.75
C LEU A 32 -3.48 4.19 -2.15
N VAL A 33 -3.43 4.90 -1.02
CA VAL A 33 -2.16 5.18 -0.31
C VAL A 33 -1.49 3.88 0.13
N VAL A 34 -2.25 2.99 0.77
CA VAL A 34 -1.72 1.69 1.23
C VAL A 34 -1.26 0.82 0.06
N LEU A 35 -2.05 0.75 -1.02
CA LEU A 35 -1.67 0.00 -2.23
C LEU A 35 -0.42 0.56 -2.90
N GLY A 36 -0.26 1.89 -2.95
CA GLY A 36 0.95 2.53 -3.46
C GLY A 36 2.20 2.15 -2.66
N PHE A 37 2.11 2.17 -1.33
CA PHE A 37 3.18 1.74 -0.44
C PHE A 37 3.63 0.30 -0.70
N PHE A 38 2.67 -0.65 -0.77
CA PHE A 38 3.01 -2.04 -1.06
C PHE A 38 3.44 -2.28 -2.51
N GLY A 39 2.93 -1.50 -3.45
CA GLY A 39 3.35 -1.54 -4.86
C GLY A 39 4.86 -1.36 -5.00
N GLU A 40 5.42 -0.33 -4.36
CA GLU A 40 6.87 -0.09 -4.38
C GLU A 40 7.67 -1.24 -3.75
N VAL A 41 7.15 -1.86 -2.69
CA VAL A 41 7.81 -3.01 -2.04
C VAL A 41 7.79 -4.23 -2.96
N LEU A 42 6.65 -4.51 -3.60
CA LEU A 42 6.48 -5.64 -4.50
C LEU A 42 7.32 -5.47 -5.78
N ASP A 43 7.45 -4.25 -6.29
CA ASP A 43 8.22 -3.96 -7.50
C ASP A 43 9.74 -4.08 -7.28
N ARG A 44 10.22 -4.02 -6.03
CA ARG A 44 11.63 -4.29 -5.67
C ARG A 44 11.96 -5.78 -5.60
N LEU A 45 10.95 -6.65 -5.57
CA LEU A 45 11.18 -8.08 -5.53
C LEU A 45 11.64 -8.58 -6.91
N PRO A 46 12.52 -9.59 -6.97
CA PRO A 46 12.91 -10.20 -8.24
C PRO A 46 11.66 -10.73 -8.96
N ALA A 47 11.65 -10.66 -10.30
CA ALA A 47 10.54 -11.15 -11.13
C ALA A 47 10.47 -12.68 -11.11
N VAL A 48 9.95 -13.22 -10.02
CA VAL A 48 9.72 -14.65 -9.78
C VAL A 48 8.25 -14.98 -10.03
N PRO A 49 7.93 -16.20 -10.52
CA PRO A 49 6.58 -16.55 -10.97
C PRO A 49 5.51 -16.42 -9.88
N PHE A 50 5.88 -16.44 -8.59
CA PHE A 50 4.94 -16.29 -7.48
C PHE A 50 4.63 -14.83 -7.10
N ILE A 51 5.28 -13.82 -7.71
CA ILE A 51 4.98 -12.41 -7.38
C ILE A 51 3.54 -12.04 -7.74
N ALA A 52 2.99 -12.62 -8.81
CA ALA A 52 1.59 -12.41 -9.19
C ALA A 52 0.63 -12.90 -8.09
N ASP A 53 0.85 -14.13 -7.59
CA ASP A 53 0.08 -14.70 -6.46
C ASP A 53 0.24 -13.86 -5.19
N LEU A 54 1.47 -13.42 -4.89
CA LEU A 54 1.73 -12.55 -3.73
C LEU A 54 0.97 -11.23 -3.84
N ARG A 55 0.97 -10.59 -5.02
CA ARG A 55 0.25 -9.35 -5.28
C ARG A 55 -1.26 -9.53 -5.09
N GLU A 56 -1.81 -10.63 -5.58
CA GLU A 56 -3.23 -10.98 -5.39
C GLU A 56 -3.57 -11.18 -3.90
N ARG A 57 -2.74 -11.93 -3.17
CA ARG A 57 -2.93 -12.17 -1.73
C ARG A 57 -2.84 -10.89 -0.90
N VAL A 58 -1.87 -10.02 -1.19
CA VAL A 58 -1.75 -8.71 -0.54
C VAL A 58 -2.98 -7.87 -0.84
N SER A 59 -3.42 -7.80 -2.09
CA SER A 59 -4.63 -7.04 -2.46
C SER A 59 -5.89 -7.57 -1.77
N THR A 60 -6.04 -8.89 -1.67
CA THR A 60 -7.17 -9.54 -0.99
C THR A 60 -7.17 -9.23 0.49
N LYS A 61 -6.01 -9.23 1.16
CA LYS A 61 -5.90 -8.87 2.58
C LYS A 61 -6.27 -7.40 2.81
N LEU A 62 -5.81 -6.50 1.93
CA LEU A 62 -6.04 -5.07 2.06
C LEU A 62 -7.47 -4.64 1.69
N LEU A 63 -8.11 -5.32 0.74
CA LEU A 63 -9.45 -4.98 0.25
C LEU A 63 -10.56 -5.80 0.93
N GLY A 64 -10.23 -6.99 1.45
CA GLY A 64 -11.13 -7.92 2.11
C GLY A 64 -11.37 -7.63 3.60
N ASP A 65 -10.58 -6.76 4.23
CA ASP A 65 -10.76 -6.32 5.61
C ASP A 65 -11.84 -5.19 5.72
N SER A 66 -12.87 -5.22 4.85
CA SER A 66 -14.08 -4.40 4.98
C SER A 66 -15.10 -5.16 5.84
N ASN A 67 -14.87 -5.20 7.16
CA ASN A 67 -15.89 -5.60 8.13
C ASN A 67 -15.84 -4.73 9.38
#